data_AF-A0A1H8V6Z5-F1
#
_entry.id   AF-A0A1H8V6Z5-F1
#
_cell.length_a   1.000
_cell.length_b   1.000
_cell.length_c   1.000
_cell.angle_alpha   90.00
_cell.angle_beta   90.00
_cell.angle_gamma   90.00
#
_symmetry.space_group_name_H-M   'P 1'
#
loop_
_entity.id
_entity.type
_entity.pdbx_description
1 polymer ?
#
loop_
_entity_poly.entity_id
_entity_poly.type
_entity_poly.pdbx_seq_one_letter_code
_entity_poly.pdbx_strand_id
1 'polypeptide(L)'
;MLRILFEHEDPELTERVWAFRHLRFVEQLGWEELRRKDRRERDRFDTPSVVHAVLALHGEVIGYSRLVPTIAPHFAGEVADALRINLPKGPQVYEWTRCATALNAPPIAGVNASDLLMTGVLECLLHLGARQILFVTYTPLVEMMRRRGYLVRALASLPLERDRPVTLASAEISLNLLHQHRRTYGVCGTLLSWSGARESIAERSPAAA
;
A
#
# COMPACT_ATOMS: atom_id res chain seq x y z
N MET A 1 10.65 11.96 1.67
CA MET A 1 9.47 11.85 2.56
C MET A 1 8.31 11.28 1.75
N LEU A 2 7.48 10.45 2.35
CA LEU A 2 6.22 9.96 1.78
C LEU A 2 5.13 10.97 2.09
N ARG A 3 4.48 11.48 1.04
CA ARG A 3 3.26 12.27 1.16
C ARG A 3 2.10 11.33 1.42
N ILE A 4 1.38 11.55 2.52
CA ILE A 4 0.17 10.81 2.87
C ILE A 4 -1.03 11.72 2.61
N LEU A 5 -2.03 11.21 1.89
CA LEU A 5 -3.21 11.98 1.52
C LEU A 5 -4.44 11.13 1.24
N PHE A 6 -5.60 11.76 1.35
CA PHE A 6 -6.85 11.35 0.71
C PHE A 6 -6.99 12.04 -0.65
N GLU A 7 -7.77 11.45 -1.57
CA GLU A 7 -7.91 11.92 -2.95
C GLU A 7 -8.25 13.43 -3.06
N HIS A 8 -9.13 13.91 -2.18
CA HIS A 8 -9.65 15.28 -2.20
C HIS A 8 -8.68 16.34 -1.66
N GLU A 9 -7.59 15.95 -0.99
CA GLU A 9 -6.66 16.89 -0.35
C GLU A 9 -5.64 17.50 -1.34
N ASP A 10 -5.33 16.81 -2.42
CA ASP A 10 -4.39 17.29 -3.46
C ASP A 10 -4.77 16.68 -4.83
N PRO A 11 -5.71 17.31 -5.57
CA PRO A 11 -6.16 16.83 -6.86
C PRO A 11 -5.04 16.71 -7.91
N GLU A 12 -4.05 17.61 -7.87
CA GLU A 12 -2.93 17.60 -8.82
C GLU A 12 -1.97 16.42 -8.58
N LEU A 13 -1.65 16.12 -7.32
CA LEU A 13 -0.89 14.92 -6.97
C LEU A 13 -1.69 13.65 -7.30
N THR A 14 -2.99 13.65 -7.04
CA THR A 14 -3.89 12.54 -7.36
C THR A 14 -3.87 12.18 -8.84
N GLU A 15 -3.94 13.15 -9.76
CA GLU A 15 -3.85 12.88 -11.20
C GLU A 15 -2.49 12.27 -11.59
N ARG A 16 -1.39 12.73 -11.00
CA ARG A 16 -0.06 12.10 -11.19
C ARG A 16 -0.01 10.67 -10.66
N VAL A 17 -0.66 10.39 -9.53
CA VAL A 17 -0.76 9.03 -8.97
C VAL A 17 -1.53 8.10 -9.92
N TRP A 18 -2.64 8.55 -10.50
CA TRP A 18 -3.42 7.77 -11.45
C TRP A 18 -2.63 7.42 -12.72
N ALA A 19 -1.87 8.38 -13.24
CA ALA A 19 -0.97 8.16 -14.38
C ALA A 19 0.18 7.20 -14.02
N PHE A 20 0.82 7.39 -12.85
CA PHE A 20 1.89 6.51 -12.36
C PHE A 20 1.40 5.06 -12.23
N ARG A 21 0.23 4.87 -11.61
CA ARG A 21 -0.39 3.55 -11.45
C ARG A 21 -0.67 2.90 -12.80
N HIS A 22 -1.20 3.65 -13.76
CA HIS A 22 -1.45 3.11 -15.11
C HIS A 22 -0.16 2.66 -15.78
N LEU A 23 0.88 3.50 -15.75
CA LEU A 23 2.18 3.11 -16.28
C LEU A 23 2.73 1.85 -15.60
N ARG A 24 2.66 1.79 -14.26
CA ARG A 24 3.30 0.70 -13.51
C ARG A 24 2.52 -0.61 -13.57
N PHE A 25 1.21 -0.58 -13.31
CA PHE A 25 0.39 -1.77 -13.18
C PHE A 25 -0.18 -2.25 -14.52
N VAL A 26 -0.62 -1.33 -15.38
CA VAL A 26 -1.18 -1.70 -16.69
C VAL A 26 -0.05 -1.90 -17.69
N GLU A 27 0.71 -0.86 -18.02
CA GLU A 27 1.68 -0.94 -19.14
C GLU A 27 2.88 -1.86 -18.86
N GLN A 28 3.36 -1.89 -17.61
CA GLN A 28 4.60 -2.62 -17.27
C GLN A 28 4.37 -3.98 -16.59
N LEU A 29 3.30 -4.14 -15.81
CA LEU A 29 2.96 -5.41 -15.16
C LEU A 29 1.92 -6.22 -15.94
N GLY A 30 1.24 -5.60 -16.91
CA GLY A 30 0.31 -6.27 -17.82
C GLY A 30 -1.08 -6.49 -17.26
N TRP A 31 -1.53 -5.69 -16.28
CA TRP A 31 -2.89 -5.76 -15.71
C TRP A 31 -3.90 -5.12 -16.68
N GLU A 32 -4.08 -5.76 -17.84
CA GLU A 32 -4.89 -5.28 -18.96
C GLU A 32 -6.36 -5.09 -18.61
N GLU A 33 -6.88 -5.84 -17.64
CA GLU A 33 -8.24 -5.71 -17.11
C GLU A 33 -8.49 -4.36 -16.43
N LEU A 34 -7.43 -3.65 -16.02
CA LEU A 34 -7.50 -2.31 -15.42
C LEU A 34 -7.24 -1.20 -16.43
N ARG A 35 -7.00 -1.53 -17.71
CA ARG A 35 -6.69 -0.54 -18.75
C ARG A 35 -7.85 0.41 -18.97
N ARG A 36 -7.56 1.70 -18.99
CA ARG A 36 -8.53 2.77 -19.27
C ARG A 36 -8.01 3.72 -20.34
N LYS A 37 -8.91 4.21 -21.20
CA LYS A 37 -8.57 5.09 -22.35
C LYS A 37 -7.95 6.41 -21.92
N ASP A 38 -8.32 6.89 -20.74
CA ASP A 38 -7.81 8.14 -20.14
C ASP A 38 -6.43 7.96 -19.47
N ARG A 39 -5.82 6.77 -19.53
CA ARG A 39 -4.53 6.43 -18.93
C ARG A 39 -4.47 6.65 -17.41
N ARG A 40 -5.62 6.57 -16.75
CA ARG A 40 -5.73 6.61 -15.28
C ARG A 40 -6.04 5.20 -14.79
N GLU A 41 -5.20 4.64 -13.93
CA GLU A 41 -5.55 3.37 -13.27
C GLU A 41 -6.30 3.68 -11.98
N ARG A 42 -7.60 3.38 -12.00
CA ARG A 42 -8.53 3.49 -10.87
C ARG A 42 -9.45 2.29 -10.89
N ASP A 43 -9.66 1.69 -9.73
CA ASP A 43 -10.63 0.62 -9.53
C ASP A 43 -11.73 1.06 -8.56
N ARG A 44 -12.71 0.19 -8.31
CA ARG A 44 -13.84 0.48 -7.43
C ARG A 44 -13.48 0.53 -5.93
N PHE A 45 -12.26 0.17 -5.56
CA PHE A 45 -11.78 0.28 -4.18
C PHE A 45 -11.14 1.63 -3.91
N ASP A 46 -10.91 2.47 -4.92
CA ASP A 46 -10.50 3.88 -4.79
C ASP A 46 -11.68 4.74 -4.28
N THR A 47 -12.03 4.53 -3.01
CA THR A 47 -13.09 5.25 -2.29
C THR A 47 -12.51 6.45 -1.51
N PRO A 48 -13.34 7.42 -1.09
CA PRO A 48 -12.86 8.58 -0.33
C PRO A 48 -12.11 8.25 0.98
N SER A 49 -12.34 7.07 1.57
CA SER A 49 -11.69 6.61 2.81
C SER A 49 -10.30 5.99 2.61
N VAL A 50 -9.84 5.85 1.36
CA VAL A 50 -8.53 5.26 1.06
C VAL A 50 -7.41 6.22 1.38
N VAL A 51 -6.37 5.71 2.02
CA VAL A 51 -5.14 6.46 2.26
C VAL A 51 -4.14 6.15 1.14
N HIS A 52 -3.66 7.21 0.50
CA HIS A 52 -2.64 7.16 -0.54
C HIS A 52 -1.28 7.52 0.07
N ALA A 53 -0.28 6.67 -0.16
CA ALA A 53 1.08 6.86 0.28
C ALA A 53 1.99 7.06 -0.93
N VAL A 54 2.48 8.29 -1.13
CA VAL A 54 3.18 8.70 -2.34
C VAL A 54 4.62 9.06 -2.03
N LEU A 55 5.57 8.31 -2.62
CA LEU A 55 6.99 8.68 -2.60
C LEU A 55 7.28 9.54 -3.83
N ALA A 56 7.60 10.81 -3.58
CA ALA A 56 7.96 11.77 -4.62
C ALA A 56 9.40 12.24 -4.49
N LEU A 57 10.03 12.50 -5.64
CA LEU A 57 11.37 13.07 -5.74
C LEU A 57 11.38 14.14 -6.84
N HIS A 58 11.80 15.36 -6.50
CA HIS A 58 11.80 16.50 -7.42
C HIS A 58 10.44 16.76 -8.11
N GLY A 59 9.33 16.52 -7.40
CA GLY A 59 7.97 16.70 -7.93
C GLY A 59 7.43 15.51 -8.72
N GLU A 60 8.25 14.50 -9.00
CA GLU A 60 7.84 13.28 -9.73
C GLU A 60 7.45 12.17 -8.77
N VAL A 61 6.39 11.42 -9.11
CA VAL A 61 5.97 10.22 -8.36
C VAL A 61 6.92 9.09 -8.74
N ILE A 62 7.75 8.65 -7.80
CA ILE A 62 8.70 7.54 -7.99
C ILE A 62 8.28 6.28 -7.24
N GLY A 63 7.27 6.37 -6.39
CA GLY A 63 6.67 5.22 -5.72
C GLY A 63 5.31 5.53 -5.14
N TYR A 64 4.50 4.49 -5.00
CA TYR A 64 3.12 4.60 -4.58
C TYR A 64 2.68 3.36 -3.82
N SER A 65 1.78 3.56 -2.86
CA SER A 65 1.00 2.49 -2.27
C SER A 65 -0.38 2.98 -1.80
N ARG A 66 -1.32 2.04 -1.70
CA ARG A 66 -2.71 2.26 -1.29
C ARG A 66 -3.02 1.46 -0.03
N LEU A 67 -3.67 2.10 0.95
CA LEU A 67 -4.13 1.48 2.18
C LEU A 67 -5.66 1.61 2.27
N VAL A 68 -6.34 0.47 2.28
CA VAL A 68 -7.81 0.41 2.32
C VAL A 68 -8.25 -0.11 3.70
N PRO A 69 -9.06 0.62 4.47
CA PRO A 69 -9.56 0.12 5.75
C PRO A 69 -10.52 -1.06 5.51
N THR A 70 -10.34 -2.17 6.23
CA THR A 70 -11.16 -3.38 5.98
C THR A 70 -12.64 -3.25 6.36
N ILE A 71 -13.00 -2.18 7.08
CA ILE A 71 -14.39 -1.81 7.35
C ILE A 71 -15.12 -1.31 6.10
N ALA A 72 -14.39 -0.90 5.06
CA ALA A 72 -14.92 -0.58 3.73
C ALA A 72 -14.77 -1.77 2.76
N PRO A 73 -15.47 -1.78 1.61
CA PRO A 73 -15.24 -2.76 0.55
C PRO A 73 -13.78 -2.77 0.08
N HIS A 74 -13.19 -3.95 -0.04
CA HIS A 74 -11.77 -4.15 -0.37
C HIS A 74 -11.58 -5.51 -1.06
N PHE A 75 -10.48 -5.67 -1.81
CA PHE A 75 -10.32 -6.81 -2.73
C PHE A 75 -10.13 -8.15 -2.00
N ALA A 76 -9.32 -8.17 -0.94
CA ALA A 76 -9.06 -9.36 -0.13
C ALA A 76 -10.35 -9.93 0.48
N GLY A 77 -11.30 -9.07 0.85
CA GLY A 77 -12.62 -9.48 1.35
C GLY A 77 -13.40 -10.27 0.30
N GLU A 78 -13.39 -9.82 -0.94
CA GLU A 78 -14.10 -10.51 -2.03
C GLU A 78 -13.47 -11.84 -2.41
N VAL A 79 -12.13 -11.88 -2.43
CA VAL A 79 -11.38 -13.12 -2.60
C VAL A 79 -11.73 -14.10 -1.49
N ALA A 80 -11.80 -13.63 -0.25
CA ALA A 80 -12.13 -14.46 0.89
C ALA A 80 -13.58 -14.95 0.87
N ASP A 81 -14.54 -14.10 0.47
CA ASP A 81 -15.94 -14.48 0.30
C ASP A 81 -16.09 -15.57 -0.77
N ALA A 82 -15.41 -15.42 -1.91
CA ALA A 82 -15.41 -16.42 -2.98
C ALA A 82 -14.81 -17.77 -2.53
N LEU A 83 -13.80 -17.74 -1.66
CA LEU A 83 -13.15 -18.93 -1.10
C LEU A 83 -13.79 -19.44 0.20
N ARG A 84 -14.78 -18.72 0.76
CA ARG A 84 -15.37 -18.97 2.09
C ARG A 84 -14.34 -19.03 3.22
N ILE A 85 -13.39 -18.08 3.20
CA ILE A 85 -12.35 -17.93 4.22
C ILE A 85 -12.72 -16.77 5.14
N ASN A 86 -12.56 -16.94 6.45
CA ASN A 86 -12.72 -15.85 7.39
C ASN A 86 -11.45 -14.99 7.43
N LEU A 87 -11.59 -13.70 7.14
CA LEU A 87 -10.53 -12.72 7.30
C LEU A 87 -10.71 -11.87 8.55
N PRO A 88 -9.60 -11.43 9.18
CA PRO A 88 -9.67 -10.37 10.19
C PRO A 88 -10.23 -9.10 9.52
N LYS A 89 -11.20 -8.48 10.18
CA LYS A 89 -11.84 -7.23 9.74
C LYS A 89 -12.00 -6.32 10.94
N GLY A 90 -11.79 -5.02 10.74
CA GLY A 90 -12.02 -4.03 11.78
C GLY A 90 -11.19 -2.76 11.59
N PRO A 91 -11.36 -1.77 12.48
CA PRO A 91 -10.71 -0.47 12.38
C PRO A 91 -9.18 -0.53 12.47
N GLN A 92 -8.62 -1.63 13.00
CA GLN A 92 -7.18 -1.85 13.14
C GLN A 92 -6.61 -2.77 12.06
N VAL A 93 -7.40 -3.11 11.04
CA VAL A 93 -7.00 -4.01 9.95
C VAL A 93 -7.15 -3.29 8.62
N TYR A 94 -6.07 -3.27 7.85
CA TYR A 94 -6.02 -2.60 6.55
C TYR A 94 -5.61 -3.58 5.46
N GLU A 95 -6.19 -3.42 4.27
CA GLU A 95 -5.66 -4.02 3.06
C GLU A 95 -4.55 -3.14 2.50
N TRP A 96 -3.36 -3.72 2.30
CA TRP A 96 -2.22 -3.06 1.66
C TRP A 96 -2.15 -3.48 0.19
N THR A 97 -2.40 -2.53 -0.72
CA THR A 97 -2.43 -2.77 -2.18
C THR A 97 -1.57 -1.78 -2.96
N ARG A 98 -1.38 -2.09 -4.26
CA ARG A 98 -0.71 -1.22 -5.25
C ARG A 98 0.66 -0.68 -4.79
N CYS A 99 1.45 -1.50 -4.10
CA CYS A 99 2.78 -1.11 -3.63
C CYS A 99 3.83 -1.29 -4.72
N ALA A 100 4.31 -0.21 -5.32
CA ALA A 100 5.35 -0.26 -6.34
C ALA A 100 6.15 1.03 -6.45
N THR A 101 7.40 0.91 -6.89
CA THR A 101 8.23 2.03 -7.33
C THR A 101 8.31 2.07 -8.85
N ALA A 102 8.72 3.22 -9.40
CA ALA A 102 9.20 3.28 -10.78
C ALA A 102 10.36 2.28 -10.95
N LEU A 103 10.46 1.68 -12.14
CA LEU A 103 11.52 0.70 -12.43
C LEU A 103 12.92 1.31 -12.35
N ASN A 104 13.03 2.59 -12.69
CA ASN A 104 14.26 3.39 -12.66
C ASN A 104 14.29 4.37 -11.48
N ALA A 105 13.53 4.12 -10.41
CA ALA A 105 13.53 4.99 -9.24
C ALA A 105 14.95 5.06 -8.64
N PRO A 106 15.56 6.26 -8.55
CA PRO A 106 16.89 6.39 -7.98
C PRO A 106 16.86 6.17 -6.47
N PRO A 107 17.99 5.77 -5.86
CA PRO A 107 18.12 5.79 -4.41
C PRO A 107 18.03 7.24 -3.91
N ILE A 108 17.45 7.43 -2.72
CA ILE A 108 17.36 8.73 -2.05
C ILE A 108 18.25 8.66 -0.82
N ALA A 109 19.24 9.55 -0.76
CA ALA A 109 20.24 9.57 0.32
C ALA A 109 20.90 8.18 0.56
N GLY A 110 21.15 7.43 -0.51
CA GLY A 110 21.77 6.10 -0.44
C GLY A 110 20.81 4.94 -0.11
N VAL A 111 19.51 5.19 0.07
CA VAL A 111 18.51 4.15 0.37
C VAL A 111 17.64 3.89 -0.86
N ASN A 112 17.36 2.62 -1.19
CA ASN A 112 16.50 2.29 -2.31
C ASN A 112 15.09 2.84 -2.11
N ALA A 113 14.47 3.30 -3.20
CA ALA A 113 13.10 3.83 -3.17
C ALA A 113 12.09 2.81 -2.62
N SER A 114 12.26 1.52 -2.91
CA SER A 114 11.35 0.47 -2.43
C SER A 114 11.46 0.26 -0.92
N ASP A 115 12.67 0.35 -0.36
CA ASP A 115 12.92 0.25 1.08
C ASP A 115 12.32 1.44 1.83
N LEU A 116 12.44 2.64 1.27
CA LEU A 116 11.79 3.85 1.78
C LEU A 116 10.27 3.77 1.70
N LEU A 117 9.72 3.35 0.56
CA LEU A 117 8.29 3.22 0.37
C LEU A 117 7.68 2.24 1.36
N MET A 118 8.21 1.02 1.47
CA MET A 118 7.66 0.00 2.37
C MET A 118 7.84 0.36 3.84
N THR A 119 8.96 0.99 4.22
CA THR A 119 9.18 1.46 5.60
C THR A 119 8.23 2.60 5.96
N GLY A 120 8.02 3.54 5.04
CA GLY A 120 7.08 4.65 5.25
C GLY A 120 5.62 4.18 5.26
N VAL A 121 5.25 3.19 4.45
CA VAL A 121 3.92 2.57 4.51
C VAL A 121 3.68 1.87 5.85
N LEU A 122 4.66 1.13 6.36
CA LEU A 122 4.60 0.52 7.69
C LEU A 122 4.43 1.59 8.79
N GLU A 123 5.20 2.68 8.71
CA GLU A 123 5.06 3.80 9.63
C GLU A 123 3.66 4.42 9.57
N CYS A 124 3.12 4.61 8.36
CA CYS A 124 1.77 5.14 8.14
C CYS A 124 0.70 4.23 8.75
N LEU A 125 0.77 2.92 8.49
CA LEU A 125 -0.16 1.94 9.05
C LEU A 125 -0.19 1.97 10.58
N LEU A 126 0.99 2.00 11.22
CA LEU A 126 1.07 2.08 12.68
C LEU A 126 0.53 3.42 13.20
N HIS A 127 0.74 4.51 12.47
CA HIS A 127 0.19 5.82 12.80
C HIS A 127 -1.34 5.87 12.69
N LEU A 128 -1.92 5.12 11.75
CA LEU A 128 -3.36 4.92 11.59
C LEU A 128 -3.96 3.94 12.64
N GLY A 129 -3.14 3.39 13.54
CA GLY A 129 -3.57 2.44 14.57
C GLY A 129 -3.74 1.00 14.07
N ALA A 130 -3.24 0.68 12.87
CA ALA A 130 -3.29 -0.67 12.34
C ALA A 130 -2.40 -1.62 13.14
N ARG A 131 -2.91 -2.83 13.36
CA ARG A 131 -2.18 -3.95 14.01
C ARG A 131 -1.97 -5.12 13.06
N GLN A 132 -2.77 -5.17 12.00
CA GLN A 132 -2.72 -6.24 11.02
C GLN A 132 -2.94 -5.70 9.62
N ILE A 133 -2.25 -6.32 8.66
CA ILE A 133 -2.46 -6.07 7.24
C ILE A 133 -2.97 -7.32 6.54
N LEU A 134 -3.79 -7.10 5.52
CA LEU A 134 -4.18 -8.07 4.50
C LEU A 134 -3.56 -7.67 3.18
N PHE A 135 -3.17 -8.63 2.35
CA PHE A 135 -2.71 -8.35 1.00
C PHE A 135 -2.91 -9.56 0.09
N VAL A 136 -3.28 -9.28 -1.15
CA VAL A 136 -3.33 -10.25 -2.25
C VAL A 136 -2.20 -9.92 -3.20
N THR A 137 -1.22 -10.80 -3.33
CA THR A 137 0.03 -10.51 -4.04
C THR A 137 0.61 -11.73 -4.74
N TYR A 138 1.46 -11.54 -5.74
CA TYR A 138 2.22 -12.64 -6.33
C TYR A 138 3.03 -13.40 -5.28
N THR A 139 3.02 -14.73 -5.33
CA THR A 139 3.65 -15.59 -4.32
C THR A 139 5.13 -15.25 -4.04
N PRO A 140 5.99 -14.90 -5.01
CA PRO A 140 7.35 -14.47 -4.73
C PRO A 140 7.47 -13.24 -3.82
N LEU A 141 6.46 -12.36 -3.81
CA LEU A 141 6.41 -11.18 -2.94
C LEU A 141 6.08 -11.54 -1.49
N VAL A 142 5.43 -12.68 -1.22
CA VAL A 142 5.25 -13.19 0.15
C VAL A 142 6.60 -13.49 0.79
N GLU A 143 7.50 -14.12 0.06
CA GLU A 143 8.86 -14.39 0.54
C GLU A 143 9.68 -13.11 0.70
N MET A 144 9.48 -12.13 -0.19
CA MET A 144 10.08 -10.81 -0.02
C MET A 144 9.61 -10.15 1.28
N MET A 145 8.31 -10.17 1.59
CA MET A 145 7.76 -9.65 2.84
C MET A 145 8.36 -10.37 4.06
N ARG A 146 8.48 -11.70 4.02
CA ARG A 146 9.13 -12.48 5.09
C ARG A 146 10.58 -12.08 5.31
N ARG A 147 11.37 -11.92 4.24
CA ARG A 147 12.77 -11.45 4.33
C ARG A 147 12.91 -10.06 4.92
N ARG A 148 11.87 -9.22 4.81
CA ARG A 148 11.82 -7.89 5.45
C ARG A 148 11.39 -7.93 6.92
N GLY A 149 11.06 -9.11 7.46
CA GLY A 149 10.70 -9.31 8.87
C GLY A 149 9.20 -9.40 9.13
N TYR A 150 8.33 -9.29 8.11
CA TYR A 150 6.90 -9.49 8.31
C TYR A 150 6.61 -10.95 8.65
N LEU A 151 5.85 -11.17 9.72
CA LEU A 151 5.34 -12.49 10.09
C LEU A 151 4.13 -12.83 9.22
N VAL A 152 4.40 -13.23 7.97
CA VAL A 152 3.36 -13.48 6.96
C VAL A 152 2.75 -14.87 7.11
N ARG A 153 1.43 -14.89 7.36
CA ARG A 153 0.57 -16.06 7.28
C ARG A 153 -0.12 -16.09 5.91
N ALA A 154 0.23 -17.06 5.08
CA ALA A 154 -0.48 -17.33 3.83
C ALA A 154 -1.83 -18.01 4.16
N LEU A 155 -2.91 -17.51 3.59
CA LEU A 155 -4.28 -17.95 3.87
C LEU A 155 -4.86 -18.78 2.73
N ALA A 156 -4.57 -18.38 1.48
CA ALA A 156 -4.97 -19.13 0.29
C ALA A 156 -4.05 -18.85 -0.89
N SER A 157 -3.92 -19.83 -1.79
CA SER A 157 -3.33 -19.67 -3.11
C SER A 157 -4.45 -19.57 -4.15
N LEU A 158 -4.32 -18.63 -5.07
CA LEU A 158 -5.31 -18.29 -6.09
C LEU A 158 -4.73 -18.58 -7.48
N PRO A 159 -5.47 -19.25 -8.35
CA PRO A 159 -5.15 -19.34 -9.77
C PRO A 159 -5.61 -18.04 -10.46
N LEU A 160 -5.06 -16.88 -10.08
CA LEU A 160 -5.55 -15.59 -10.57
C LEU A 160 -4.95 -15.16 -11.92
N GLU A 161 -3.90 -15.82 -12.41
CA GLU A 161 -3.31 -15.61 -13.75
C GLU A 161 -2.77 -16.95 -14.26
N ARG A 162 -2.79 -17.17 -15.58
CA ARG A 162 -2.40 -18.47 -16.20
C ARG A 162 -0.95 -18.90 -15.94
N ASP A 163 -0.05 -18.04 -15.44
CA ASP A 163 1.36 -18.37 -15.23
C ASP A 163 2.03 -17.80 -13.96
N ARG A 164 1.31 -17.09 -13.08
CA ARG A 164 1.88 -16.56 -11.82
C ARG A 164 0.93 -16.76 -10.64
N PRO A 165 1.28 -17.62 -9.65
CA PRO A 165 0.42 -17.84 -8.50
C PRO A 165 0.33 -16.56 -7.66
N VAL A 166 -0.89 -16.29 -7.19
CA VAL A 166 -1.21 -15.17 -6.30
C VAL A 166 -1.61 -15.75 -4.95
N THR A 167 -1.19 -15.11 -3.86
CA THR A 167 -1.47 -15.53 -2.50
C THR A 167 -2.26 -14.45 -1.78
N LEU A 168 -3.37 -14.84 -1.15
CA LEU A 168 -4.02 -14.05 -0.11
C LEU A 168 -3.30 -14.32 1.22
N ALA A 169 -2.79 -13.27 1.85
CA ALA A 169 -2.01 -13.37 3.07
C ALA A 169 -2.36 -12.28 4.08
N SER A 170 -1.99 -12.53 5.33
CA SER A 170 -2.08 -11.58 6.43
C SER A 170 -0.74 -11.48 7.16
N ALA A 171 -0.43 -10.33 7.74
CA ALA A 171 0.70 -10.17 8.65
C ALA A 171 0.35 -9.22 9.80
N GLU A 172 0.85 -9.53 10.99
CA GLU A 172 0.85 -8.57 12.09
C GLU A 172 1.96 -7.52 11.89
N ILE A 173 1.69 -6.30 12.34
CA ILE A 173 2.64 -5.19 12.29
C ILE A 173 2.82 -4.60 13.68
N SER A 174 4.02 -4.10 13.96
CA SER A 174 4.37 -3.57 15.27
C SER A 174 5.43 -2.49 15.20
N LEU A 175 5.56 -1.70 16.26
CA LEU A 175 6.66 -0.74 16.42
C LEU A 175 8.03 -1.42 16.36
N ASN A 176 8.15 -2.66 16.87
CA ASN A 176 9.39 -3.43 16.78
C ASN A 176 9.77 -3.73 15.33
N LEU A 177 8.80 -4.10 14.49
CA LEU A 177 9.02 -4.29 13.06
C LEU A 177 9.45 -2.99 12.38
N LEU A 178 8.85 -1.86 12.74
CA LEU A 178 9.25 -0.55 12.22
C LEU A 178 10.68 -0.19 12.63
N HIS A 179 11.05 -0.42 13.88
CA HIS A 179 12.42 -0.20 14.36
C HIS A 179 13.43 -1.09 13.63
N GLN A 180 13.08 -2.35 13.37
CA GLN A 180 13.90 -3.24 12.56
C GLN A 180 14.09 -2.69 11.15
N HIS A 181 13.01 -2.31 10.46
CA HIS A 181 13.08 -1.68 9.14
C HIS A 181 14.00 -0.46 9.12
N ARG A 182 13.82 0.46 10.07
CA ARG A 182 14.64 1.68 10.18
C ARG A 182 16.12 1.37 10.33
N ARG A 183 16.47 0.40 11.18
CA ARG A 183 17.85 -0.04 11.38
C ARG A 183 18.42 -0.72 10.13
N THR A 184 17.65 -1.61 9.49
CA THR A 184 18.10 -2.36 8.31
C THR A 184 18.36 -1.46 7.11
N TYR A 185 17.51 -0.45 6.89
CA TYR A 185 17.58 0.40 5.70
C TYR A 185 18.19 1.79 5.96
N GLY A 186 18.73 2.04 7.16
CA GLY A 186 19.34 3.33 7.50
C GLY A 186 18.36 4.50 7.48
N VAL A 187 17.08 4.25 7.78
CA VAL A 187 16.04 5.30 7.80
C VAL A 187 16.04 5.98 9.18
N CYS A 188 16.47 7.23 9.20
CA CYS A 188 16.49 8.07 10.39
C CYS A 188 15.27 9.01 10.40
N GLY A 189 14.50 9.01 11.49
CA GLY A 189 13.35 9.90 11.66
C GLY A 189 12.08 9.41 10.97
N THR A 190 11.06 10.27 10.97
CA THR A 190 9.78 10.00 10.30
C THR A 190 9.91 10.14 8.80
N LEU A 191 9.31 9.21 8.06
CA LEU A 191 9.15 9.35 6.61
C LEU A 191 7.85 10.06 6.23
N LEU A 192 6.93 10.28 7.15
CA LEU A 192 5.57 10.73 6.85
C LEU A 192 5.49 12.26 6.70
N SER A 193 4.75 12.69 5.69
CA SER A 193 4.31 14.07 5.50
C SER A 193 2.83 14.05 5.13
N TRP A 194 1.95 14.40 6.07
CA TRP A 194 0.51 14.45 5.84
C TRP A 194 0.14 15.69 5.02
N SER A 195 -0.78 15.53 4.06
CA SER A 195 -1.42 16.65 3.36
C SER A 195 -2.61 17.16 4.18
N GLY A 196 -2.94 18.44 4.06
CA GLY A 196 -4.00 19.10 4.85
C GLY A 196 -3.52 19.73 6.18
N ALA A 197 -4.36 20.60 6.76
CA ALA A 197 -4.08 21.23 8.05
C ALA A 197 -3.92 20.18 9.17
N ARG A 198 -3.12 20.50 10.19
CA ARG A 198 -2.80 19.67 11.37
C ARG A 198 -4.03 19.40 12.28
N GLU A 199 -5.13 18.92 11.73
CA GLU A 199 -6.22 18.31 12.50
C GLU A 199 -5.82 16.87 12.85
N SER A 200 -6.23 16.43 14.03
CA SER A 200 -5.68 15.23 14.65
C SER A 200 -5.93 14.00 13.79
N ILE A 201 -4.93 13.12 13.68
CA ILE A 201 -5.07 11.83 12.99
C ILE A 201 -6.22 10.99 13.60
N ALA A 202 -6.58 11.23 14.86
CA ALA A 202 -7.71 10.61 15.52
C ALA A 202 -9.04 10.88 14.81
N GLU A 203 -9.25 12.08 14.27
CA GLU A 203 -10.47 12.45 13.51
C GLU A 203 -10.45 11.93 12.07
N ARG A 204 -9.29 11.53 11.56
CA ARG A 204 -9.09 11.02 10.19
C ARG A 204 -9.16 9.49 10.09
N SER A 205 -9.14 8.79 11.22
CA SER A 205 -9.38 7.35 11.24
C SER A 205 -10.88 7.10 11.04
N PRO A 206 -11.29 6.23 10.10
CA PRO A 206 -12.70 5.84 9.98
C PRO A 206 -13.22 5.06 11.21
N ALA A 207 -12.38 4.86 12.23
CA ALA A 207 -12.75 4.38 13.56
C ALA A 207 -13.35 5.47 14.49
N ALA A 208 -13.32 6.74 14.09
CA ALA A 208 -13.83 7.87 14.87
C ALA A 208 -15.29 8.26 14.54
N ALA A 209 -15.97 7.48 13.68
CA ALA A 209 -17.39 7.62 13.35
C ALA A 209 -18.20 6.43 13.89
#